data_AF-A8V055-F1
#
_entry.id   AF-A8V055-F1
#
_cell.length_a   1.000
_cell.length_b   1.000
_cell.length_c   1.000
_cell.angle_alpha   90.00
_cell.angle_beta   90.00
_cell.angle_gamma   90.00
#
_symmetry.space_group_name_H-M   'P 1'
#
loop_
_entity.id
_entity.type
_entity.pdbx_description
1 polymer ?
#
loop_
_entity_poly.entity_id
_entity_poly.type
_entity_poly.pdbx_seq_one_letter_code
_entity_poly.pdbx_strand_id
1 'polypeptide(L)'
;ETNVGNDEDSDTKLWQIIAINDDTPDKYVEQKQLKKILADAIAKLDERERLVITLYYYEELSMKEIGEVLGLTESRISQIHTKTMLKLRKLISKYVHKNEEK
;
A
#
# COMPACT_ATOMS: atom_id res chain seq x y z
N GLU A 1 11.04 -25.16 18.69
CA GLU A 1 10.94 -23.70 18.96
C GLU A 1 11.98 -23.04 18.07
N THR A 2 11.72 -22.16 17.11
CA THR A 2 10.57 -21.33 16.73
C THR A 2 10.63 -21.20 15.21
N ASN A 3 9.48 -21.41 14.54
CA ASN A 3 9.33 -21.24 13.10
C ASN A 3 9.46 -19.75 12.75
N VAL A 4 10.51 -19.38 12.01
CA VAL A 4 10.69 -18.04 11.46
C VAL A 4 9.74 -17.94 10.26
N GLY A 5 8.60 -17.30 10.48
CA GLY A 5 7.65 -16.96 9.42
C GLY A 5 8.28 -15.96 8.46
N ASN A 6 8.76 -16.46 7.33
CA ASN A 6 9.07 -15.66 6.15
C ASN A 6 7.76 -15.12 5.56
N ASP A 7 7.29 -13.98 6.07
CA ASP A 7 6.22 -13.18 5.48
C ASP A 7 6.76 -12.15 4.47
N GLU A 8 7.74 -12.52 3.64
CA GLU A 8 8.35 -11.61 2.65
C GLU A 8 7.66 -11.59 1.28
N ASP A 9 6.61 -12.40 1.04
CA ASP A 9 6.13 -12.62 -0.35
C ASP A 9 4.80 -11.93 -0.71
N SER A 10 4.33 -10.97 0.09
CA SER A 10 3.07 -10.25 -0.20
C SER A 10 3.29 -8.90 -0.88
N ASP A 11 4.35 -8.17 -0.52
CA ASP A 11 4.59 -6.78 -0.97
C ASP A 11 4.87 -6.67 -2.47
N THR A 12 5.52 -7.67 -3.06
CA THR A 12 5.80 -7.72 -4.49
C THR A 12 4.53 -7.71 -5.36
N LYS A 13 3.43 -8.28 -4.88
CA LYS A 13 2.21 -8.45 -5.69
C LYS A 13 1.38 -7.18 -5.86
N LEU A 14 1.41 -6.23 -4.92
CA LEU A 14 0.61 -5.01 -5.02
C LEU A 14 1.24 -4.03 -6.03
N TRP A 15 2.56 -3.87 -5.96
CA TRP A 15 3.31 -3.00 -6.87
C TRP A 15 3.19 -3.45 -8.33
N GLN A 16 3.18 -4.76 -8.57
CA GLN A 16 3.04 -5.32 -9.91
C GLN A 16 1.69 -4.99 -10.55
N ILE A 17 0.62 -4.88 -9.77
CA ILE A 17 -0.72 -4.50 -10.26
C ILE A 17 -0.77 -3.00 -10.60
N ILE A 18 -0.03 -2.16 -9.86
CA ILE A 18 0.02 -0.71 -10.07
C ILE A 18 0.91 -0.33 -11.27
N ALA A 19 1.95 -1.12 -11.55
CA ALA A 19 2.98 -0.83 -12.55
C ALA A 19 2.63 -1.22 -14.01
N ILE A 20 1.36 -1.52 -14.32
CA ILE A 20 0.94 -1.88 -15.68
C ILE A 20 1.02 -0.65 -16.59
N ASN A 21 2.11 -0.52 -17.35
CA ASN A 21 2.32 0.49 -18.39
C ASN A 21 2.20 -0.18 -19.77
N ASP A 22 1.05 -0.02 -20.42
CA ASP A 22 0.88 -0.32 -21.85
C ASP A 22 -0.13 0.68 -22.45
N ASP A 23 0.20 1.27 -23.61
CA ASP A 23 -0.43 2.48 -24.18
C ASP A 23 -1.69 2.19 -25.03
N THR A 24 -2.60 1.36 -24.53
CA THR A 24 -3.90 1.14 -25.19
C THR A 24 -5.01 1.97 -24.54
N PRO A 25 -6.03 2.44 -25.29
CA PRO A 25 -7.15 3.22 -24.73
C PRO A 25 -7.91 2.50 -23.61
N ASP A 26 -8.06 1.19 -23.74
CA ASP A 26 -8.60 0.28 -22.73
C ASP A 26 -7.75 0.28 -21.44
N LYS A 27 -6.42 0.15 -21.56
CA LYS A 27 -5.51 0.22 -20.41
C LYS A 27 -5.48 1.59 -19.75
N TYR A 28 -5.62 2.68 -20.51
CA TYR A 28 -5.73 4.02 -19.95
C TYR A 28 -6.95 4.17 -19.02
N VAL A 29 -8.09 3.62 -19.43
CA VAL A 29 -9.31 3.62 -18.60
C VAL A 29 -9.12 2.76 -17.35
N GLU A 30 -8.53 1.57 -17.49
CA GLU A 30 -8.20 0.70 -16.35
C GLU A 30 -7.26 1.38 -15.35
N GLN A 31 -6.18 2.02 -15.81
CA GLN A 31 -5.25 2.75 -14.96
C GLN A 31 -5.93 3.92 -14.23
N LYS A 32 -6.79 4.68 -14.93
CA LYS A 32 -7.53 5.79 -14.31
C LYS A 32 -8.47 5.28 -13.22
N GLN A 33 -9.11 4.15 -13.43
CA GLN A 33 -9.95 3.50 -12.43
C GLN A 33 -9.11 3.00 -11.24
N LEU A 34 -7.97 2.36 -11.49
CA LEU A 34 -7.07 1.88 -10.45
C LEU A 34 -6.54 3.04 -9.58
N LYS A 35 -6.12 4.14 -10.21
CA LYS A 35 -5.71 5.36 -9.51
C LYS A 35 -6.82 5.91 -8.62
N LYS A 36 -8.07 5.92 -9.09
CA LYS A 36 -9.22 6.34 -8.30
C LYS A 36 -9.47 5.43 -7.09
N ILE A 37 -9.43 4.11 -7.30
CA ILE A 37 -9.59 3.11 -6.23
C ILE A 37 -8.49 3.28 -5.18
N LEU A 38 -7.25 3.47 -5.60
CA LEU A 38 -6.12 3.70 -4.71
C LEU A 38 -6.27 5.00 -3.92
N ALA A 39 -6.66 6.10 -4.58
CA ALA A 39 -6.92 7.37 -3.91
C ALA A 39 -8.03 7.25 -2.86
N ASP A 40 -9.13 6.57 -3.19
CA ASP A 40 -10.24 6.31 -2.26
C ASP A 40 -9.81 5.40 -1.08
N ALA A 41 -8.88 4.47 -1.31
CA ALA A 41 -8.33 3.60 -0.27
C ALA A 41 -7.40 4.38 0.68
N ILE A 42 -6.50 5.20 0.13
CA ILE A 42 -5.61 6.09 0.90
C ILE A 42 -6.43 7.10 1.72
N ALA A 43 -7.53 7.61 1.17
CA ALA A 43 -8.42 8.52 1.89
C ALA A 43 -9.02 7.92 3.17
N LYS A 44 -9.12 6.59 3.26
CA LYS A 44 -9.63 5.85 4.44
C LYS A 44 -8.55 5.50 5.47
N LEU A 45 -7.29 5.80 5.17
CA LEU A 45 -6.22 5.67 6.15
C LEU A 45 -6.35 6.78 7.19
N ASP A 46 -6.05 6.44 8.45
CA ASP A 46 -5.90 7.46 9.47
C ASP A 46 -4.66 8.33 9.18
N GLU A 47 -4.54 9.45 9.89
CA GLU A 47 -3.47 10.41 9.66
C GLU A 47 -2.07 9.81 9.86
N ARG A 48 -1.91 8.93 10.86
CA ARG A 48 -0.63 8.28 11.16
C ARG A 48 -0.27 7.23 10.11
N GLU A 49 -1.23 6.40 9.71
CA GLU A 49 -1.08 5.41 8.64
C GLU A 49 -0.65 6.11 7.33
N ARG A 50 -1.34 7.20 6.96
CA ARG A 50 -1.04 7.96 5.75
C ARG A 50 0.34 8.60 5.82
N LEU A 51 0.70 9.21 6.94
CA LEU A 51 2.00 9.85 7.13
C LEU A 51 3.15 8.85 7.00
N VAL A 52 3.05 7.67 7.61
CA VAL A 52 4.08 6.62 7.50
C VAL A 52 4.27 6.16 6.05
N ILE A 53 3.17 5.96 5.30
CA ILE A 53 3.22 5.56 3.89
C ILE A 53 3.80 6.68 3.02
N THR A 54 3.43 7.94 3.27
CA THR A 54 3.99 9.10 2.55
C THR A 54 5.50 9.20 2.77
N LEU A 55 5.95 9.17 4.02
CA LEU A 55 7.37 9.27 4.32
C LEU A 55 8.19 8.11 3.72
N TYR A 56 7.60 6.91 3.66
CA TYR A 56 8.28 5.75 3.10
C TYR A 56 8.33 5.73 1.57
N TYR A 57 7.21 5.97 0.88
CA TYR A 57 7.13 5.81 -0.58
C TYR A 57 7.34 7.08 -1.38
N TYR A 58 7.11 8.26 -0.78
CA TYR A 58 7.24 9.54 -1.48
C TYR A 58 8.52 10.27 -1.08
N GLU A 59 8.86 10.26 0.21
CA GLU A 59 10.10 10.86 0.73
C GLU A 59 11.27 9.86 0.80
N GLU A 60 11.04 8.60 0.41
CA GLU A 60 12.02 7.51 0.38
C GLU A 60 12.79 7.29 1.70
N LEU A 61 12.19 7.66 2.84
CA LEU A 61 12.80 7.49 4.16
C LEU A 61 12.74 6.03 4.61
N SER A 62 13.82 5.56 5.25
CA SER A 62 13.85 4.26 5.91
C SER A 62 12.96 4.22 7.16
N MET A 63 12.57 3.02 7.60
CA MET A 63 11.76 2.83 8.81
C MET A 63 12.41 3.45 10.06
N LYS A 64 13.75 3.45 10.09
CA LYS A 64 14.54 4.07 11.15
C LYS A 64 14.41 5.60 11.12
N GLU A 65 14.64 6.22 9.96
CA GLU A 65 14.51 7.69 9.79
C GLU A 65 13.09 8.17 10.07
N ILE A 66 12.08 7.42 9.63
CA ILE A 66 10.68 7.71 9.95
C ILE A 66 10.44 7.62 11.46
N GLY A 67 11.04 6.63 12.14
CA GLY A 67 10.98 6.51 13.59
C GLY A 67 11.57 7.73 14.29
N GLU A 68 12.72 8.22 13.82
CA GLU A 68 13.36 9.43 14.34
C GLU A 68 12.48 10.67 14.13
N VAL A 69 11.88 10.84 12.95
CA VAL A 69 10.99 11.98 12.65
C VAL A 69 9.70 11.96 13.50
N LEU A 70 9.12 10.77 13.71
CA LEU A 70 7.85 10.62 14.42
C LEU A 70 7.99 10.39 15.93
N GLY A 71 9.21 10.28 16.45
CA GLY A 71 9.48 9.96 17.86
C GLY A 71 9.03 8.55 18.25
N LEU A 72 9.12 7.60 17.34
CA LEU A 72 8.70 6.20 17.50
C LEU A 72 9.87 5.25 17.22
N THR A 73 9.79 4.02 17.72
CA THR A 73 10.78 2.99 17.38
C THR A 73 10.57 2.50 15.95
N GLU A 74 11.65 2.06 15.30
CA GLU A 74 11.61 1.43 13.98
C GLU A 74 10.59 0.27 13.93
N SER A 75 10.59 -0.59 14.97
CA SER A 75 9.62 -1.69 15.09
C SER A 75 8.17 -1.20 15.09
N ARG A 76 7.89 -0.05 15.73
CA ARG A 76 6.56 0.53 15.74
C ARG A 76 6.16 1.05 14.35
N ILE A 77 7.09 1.67 13.62
CA ILE A 77 6.85 2.12 12.25
C ILE A 77 6.58 0.92 11.33
N SER A 78 7.40 -0.13 11.42
CA SER A 78 7.20 -1.37 10.66
C SER A 78 5.81 -1.97 10.90
N GLN A 79 5.37 -2.06 12.15
CA GLN A 79 4.00 -2.52 12.48
C GLN A 79 2.91 -1.64 11.87
N ILE A 80 3.06 -0.31 11.92
CA ILE A 80 2.10 0.62 11.33
C ILE A 80 2.06 0.42 9.81
N HIS A 81 3.22 0.32 9.16
CA HIS A 81 3.33 0.07 7.73
C HIS A 81 2.65 -1.24 7.33
N THR A 82 2.99 -2.37 7.96
CA THR A 82 2.37 -3.68 7.67
C THR A 82 0.86 -3.64 7.84
N LYS A 83 0.36 -3.09 8.95
CA LYS A 83 -1.08 -2.94 9.20
C LYS A 83 -1.76 -2.09 8.11
N THR A 84 -1.12 -1.01 7.70
CA THR A 84 -1.62 -0.10 6.67
C THR A 84 -1.68 -0.80 5.32
N MET A 85 -0.64 -1.55 4.97
CA MET A 85 -0.57 -2.30 3.72
C MET A 85 -1.65 -3.39 3.65
N LEU A 86 -1.90 -4.11 4.74
CA LEU A 86 -3.01 -5.07 4.84
C LEU A 86 -4.38 -4.39 4.69
N LYS A 87 -4.56 -3.21 5.29
CA LYS A 87 -5.79 -2.41 5.16
C LYS A 87 -6.01 -1.95 3.72
N LEU A 88 -4.98 -1.43 3.06
CA LEU A 88 -5.03 -1.02 1.65
C LEU A 88 -5.37 -2.20 0.73
N ARG A 89 -4.72 -3.36 0.93
CA ARG A 89 -5.05 -4.60 0.18
C ARG A 89 -6.53 -4.94 0.32
N LYS A 90 -7.05 -5.01 1.54
CA LYS A 90 -8.46 -5.34 1.79
C LYS A 90 -9.41 -4.35 1.13
N LEU A 91 -9.08 -3.06 1.15
CA LEU A 91 -9.87 -2.03 0.50
C LEU A 91 -9.85 -2.21 -1.02
N ILE A 92 -8.67 -2.36 -1.63
CA ILE A 92 -8.51 -2.48 -3.09
C ILE A 92 -9.14 -3.77 -3.60
N SER A 93 -8.91 -4.92 -2.96
CA SER A 93 -9.50 -6.20 -3.37
C SER A 93 -11.03 -6.13 -3.41
N LYS A 94 -11.67 -5.38 -2.50
CA LYS A 94 -13.12 -5.17 -2.53
C LYS A 94 -13.60 -4.44 -3.79
N TYR A 95 -12.78 -3.55 -4.37
CA TYR A 95 -13.12 -2.85 -5.60
C TYR A 95 -12.85 -3.70 -6.85
N VAL A 96 -11.79 -4.51 -6.84
CA VAL A 96 -11.46 -5.42 -7.97
C VAL A 96 -12.58 -6.44 -8.18
N HIS A 97 -13.03 -7.14 -7.13
CA HIS A 97 -14.11 -8.12 -7.25
C HIS A 97 -15.47 -7.50 -7.61
N LYS A 98 -15.70 -6.23 -7.26
CA LYS A 98 -16.94 -5.52 -7.61
C LYS A 98 -17.04 -5.19 -9.09
N ASN A 99 -15.93 -5.14 -9.81
CA ASN A 99 -15.91 -4.88 -11.25
C ASN A 99 -16.15 -6.15 -12.08
N GLU A 100 -16.06 -7.35 -11.51
CA GLU A 100 -16.33 -8.62 -12.22
C GLU A 100 -17.82 -8.99 -12.26
N GLU A 101 -18.64 -8.40 -11.37
CA GLU A 101 -20.08 -8.65 -11.29
C GLU A 101 -20.96 -7.62 -12.05
N LYS A 102 -20.36 -6.78 -12.91
CA LYS A 102 -21.06 -5.79 -13.75
C LYS A 102 -20.68 -5.93 -15.20
#